data_AF-A0AAD7AM09-F1
#
_entry.id   AF-A0AAD7AM09-F1
#
_cell.length_a   1.000
_cell.length_b   1.000
_cell.length_c   1.000
_cell.angle_alpha   90.00
_cell.angle_beta   90.00
_cell.angle_gamma   90.00
#
_symmetry.space_group_name_H-M   'P 1'
#
loop_
_entity.id
_entity.type
_entity.pdbx_description
1 polymer ?
#
loop_
_entity_poly.entity_id
_entity_poly.type
_entity_poly.pdbx_seq_one_letter_code
_entity_poly.pdbx_strand_id
1 'polypeptide(L)'
;MAKQQNVKNLAPSAEHEAQKLAEAERQKLKGPLLKSLIDTRRAHAWQLHSWPMEKFVVRNRSKLHLPRSYLAKDGEDVQTVYPGTDLNQFVHQYYLEKIDPQSVPWVNFVHADNVVARRHEFLGPDPRIAGYEIDGGGNVFIRWWDGFLSDQWSGTQKWKLEVVWDDEADAWVEKTG
;
A
#
# COMPACT_ATOMS: atom_id res chain seq x y z
N MET A 1 -56.32 12.70 35.85
CA MET A 1 -55.26 11.69 35.67
C MET A 1 -55.60 10.86 34.45
N ALA A 2 -54.82 10.93 33.37
CA ALA A 2 -54.86 9.94 32.30
C ALA A 2 -53.46 9.82 31.71
N LYS A 3 -52.78 8.73 32.06
CA LYS A 3 -51.50 8.32 31.48
C LYS A 3 -51.78 7.75 30.08
N GLN A 4 -51.33 8.44 29.05
CA GLN A 4 -51.13 7.82 27.73
C GLN A 4 -49.70 7.29 27.68
N GLN A 5 -49.58 5.98 27.90
CA GLN A 5 -48.51 5.18 27.33
C GLN A 5 -49.20 4.05 26.58
N ASN A 6 -49.00 3.97 25.26
CA ASN A 6 -48.71 2.69 24.66
C ASN A 6 -47.88 2.87 23.40
N VAL A 7 -46.59 2.59 23.57
CA VAL A 7 -45.56 2.61 22.54
C VAL A 7 -45.86 1.46 21.58
N LYS A 8 -46.10 1.77 20.31
CA LYS A 8 -46.26 0.77 19.25
C LYS A 8 -44.94 0.01 19.08
N ASN A 9 -44.87 -1.20 19.64
CA ASN A 9 -43.92 -2.21 19.23
C ASN A 9 -44.37 -2.74 17.85
N LEU A 10 -43.90 -2.12 16.77
CA LEU A 10 -43.99 -2.70 15.43
C LEU A 10 -42.91 -3.77 15.31
N ALA A 11 -43.34 -5.02 15.12
CA ALA A 11 -42.44 -6.10 14.73
C ALA A 11 -41.68 -5.71 13.45
N PRO A 12 -40.39 -6.08 13.32
CA PRO A 12 -39.66 -5.85 12.07
C PRO A 12 -40.39 -6.54 10.92
N SER A 13 -40.62 -5.81 9.82
CA SER A 13 -41.16 -6.38 8.58
C SER A 13 -40.26 -7.52 8.09
N ALA A 14 -40.85 -8.56 7.49
CA ALA A 14 -40.12 -9.69 6.89
C ALA A 14 -39.04 -9.22 5.88
N GLU A 15 -39.24 -8.08 5.24
CA GLU A 15 -38.26 -7.44 4.35
C GLU A 15 -36.99 -6.99 5.08
N HIS A 16 -37.13 -6.48 6.31
CA HIS A 16 -36.00 -6.03 7.12
C HIS A 16 -35.18 -7.21 7.67
N GLU A 17 -35.83 -8.35 7.95
CA GLU A 17 -35.11 -9.57 8.32
C GLU A 17 -34.36 -10.19 7.14
N ALA A 18 -34.96 -10.18 5.95
CA ALA A 18 -34.30 -10.64 4.72
C ALA A 18 -33.08 -9.77 4.37
N GLN A 19 -33.18 -8.44 4.50
CA GLN A 19 -32.06 -7.52 4.29
C GLN A 19 -30.91 -7.78 5.25
N LYS A 20 -31.20 -8.00 6.54
CA LYS A 20 -30.17 -8.33 7.54
C LYS A 20 -29.47 -9.65 7.26
N LEU A 21 -30.21 -10.67 6.80
CA LEU A 21 -29.61 -11.96 6.44
C LEU A 21 -28.68 -11.81 5.25
N ALA A 22 -29.11 -11.10 4.20
CA ALA A 22 -28.31 -10.83 3.01
C ALA A 22 -27.04 -10.03 3.36
N GLU A 23 -27.15 -9.00 4.21
CA GLU A 23 -25.99 -8.23 4.68
C GLU A 23 -25.01 -9.09 5.48
N ALA A 24 -25.52 -9.94 6.38
CA ALA A 24 -24.69 -10.86 7.16
C ALA A 24 -23.95 -11.88 6.27
N GLU A 25 -24.59 -12.37 5.20
CA GLU A 25 -23.95 -13.24 4.21
C GLU A 25 -22.87 -12.49 3.42
N ARG A 26 -23.15 -11.26 2.96
CA ARG A 26 -22.16 -10.40 2.29
C ARG A 26 -20.94 -10.15 3.17
N GLN A 27 -21.13 -9.85 4.46
CA GLN A 27 -20.03 -9.60 5.41
C GLN A 27 -19.14 -10.84 5.63
N LYS A 28 -19.68 -12.06 5.54
CA LYS A 28 -18.87 -13.30 5.66
C LYS A 28 -17.86 -13.44 4.53
N LEU A 29 -18.15 -12.91 3.34
CA LEU A 29 -17.26 -12.96 2.18
C LEU A 29 -16.12 -11.94 2.23
N LYS A 30 -16.27 -10.88 3.04
CA LYS A 30 -15.30 -9.79 3.15
C LYS A 30 -13.90 -10.27 3.56
N GLY A 31 -13.83 -11.11 4.59
CA GLY A 31 -12.56 -11.59 5.15
C GLY A 31 -11.74 -12.43 4.17
N PRO A 32 -12.32 -13.50 3.57
CA PRO A 32 -11.64 -14.30 2.56
C PRO A 32 -11.18 -13.50 1.34
N LEU A 33 -12.01 -12.57 0.84
CA LEU A 33 -11.62 -11.74 -0.29
C LEU A 33 -10.47 -10.79 0.06
N LEU A 34 -10.54 -10.12 1.20
CA LEU A 34 -9.48 -9.24 1.67
C LEU A 34 -8.14 -10.01 1.78
N LYS A 35 -8.18 -11.22 2.34
CA LYS A 35 -7.02 -12.10 2.40
C LYS A 35 -6.49 -12.43 1.00
N SER A 36 -7.37 -12.82 0.07
CA SER A 36 -6.99 -13.11 -1.31
C SER A 36 -6.33 -11.91 -1.99
N LEU A 37 -6.87 -10.70 -1.81
CA LEU A 37 -6.29 -9.47 -2.39
C LEU A 37 -4.91 -9.16 -1.81
N ILE A 38 -4.73 -9.31 -0.50
CA ILE A 38 -3.42 -9.15 0.16
C ILE A 38 -2.44 -10.19 -0.36
N ASP A 39 -2.84 -11.46 -0.46
CA ASP A 39 -2.00 -12.54 -0.97
C ASP A 39 -1.59 -12.29 -2.44
N THR A 40 -2.52 -11.83 -3.28
CA THR A 40 -2.24 -11.42 -4.66
C THR A 40 -1.27 -10.25 -4.71
N ARG A 41 -1.48 -9.18 -3.93
CA ARG A 41 -0.53 -8.05 -3.88
C ARG A 41 0.86 -8.49 -3.44
N ARG A 42 0.94 -9.35 -2.43
CA ARG A 42 2.22 -9.91 -1.98
C ARG A 42 2.90 -10.73 -3.08
N ALA A 43 2.13 -11.48 -3.86
CA ALA A 43 2.67 -12.26 -4.98
C ALA A 43 3.21 -11.37 -6.11
N HIS A 44 2.59 -10.22 -6.37
CA HIS A 44 3.07 -9.26 -7.38
C HIS A 44 4.13 -8.28 -6.85
N ALA A 45 4.30 -8.17 -5.53
CA ALA A 45 5.31 -7.30 -4.95
C ALA A 45 6.71 -7.84 -5.24
N TRP A 46 7.48 -7.08 -6.01
CA TRP A 46 8.83 -7.47 -6.42
C TRP A 46 9.87 -6.99 -5.42
N GLN A 47 10.90 -7.80 -5.19
CA GLN A 47 11.96 -7.50 -4.24
C GLN A 47 12.85 -6.38 -4.75
N LEU A 48 13.11 -5.36 -3.93
CA LEU A 48 13.86 -4.17 -4.35
C LEU A 48 15.25 -4.48 -4.89
N HIS A 49 15.91 -5.51 -4.37
CA HIS A 49 17.24 -5.94 -4.79
C HIS A 49 17.27 -6.76 -6.09
N SER A 50 16.09 -7.16 -6.60
CA SER A 50 15.93 -7.89 -7.85
C SER A 50 15.54 -6.95 -8.97
N TRP A 51 16.07 -7.17 -10.17
CA TRP A 51 15.73 -6.35 -11.34
C TRP A 51 14.23 -6.47 -11.65
N PRO A 52 13.51 -5.35 -11.84
CA PRO A 52 12.08 -5.39 -12.09
C PRO A 52 11.78 -5.94 -13.49
N MET A 53 10.82 -6.86 -13.56
CA MET A 53 10.37 -7.48 -14.82
C MET A 53 9.21 -6.73 -15.47
N GLU A 54 8.39 -6.06 -14.66
CA GLU A 54 7.27 -5.25 -15.12
C GLU A 54 7.69 -3.78 -15.26
N LYS A 55 7.03 -3.05 -16.16
CA LYS A 55 7.26 -1.62 -16.35
C LYS A 55 6.12 -0.82 -15.76
N PHE A 56 6.44 0.30 -15.12
CA PHE A 56 5.44 1.29 -14.72
C PHE A 56 5.78 2.63 -15.36
N VAL A 57 5.22 2.87 -16.55
CA VAL A 57 5.56 4.06 -17.36
C VAL A 57 4.70 5.25 -16.92
N VAL A 58 5.38 6.31 -16.48
CA VAL A 58 4.74 7.57 -16.10
C VAL A 58 4.11 8.24 -17.32
N ARG A 59 2.87 8.74 -17.17
CA ARG A 59 2.15 9.46 -18.24
C ARG A 59 2.32 10.97 -18.19
N ASN A 60 2.43 11.55 -16.99
CA ASN A 60 2.47 12.99 -16.77
C ASN A 60 3.75 13.37 -16.00
N ARG A 61 4.19 14.63 -16.10
CA ARG A 61 5.28 15.09 -15.24
C ARG A 61 4.83 14.99 -13.77
N SER A 62 5.62 14.29 -12.96
CA SER A 62 5.26 13.96 -11.59
C SER A 62 6.45 14.12 -10.65
N LYS A 63 6.18 14.24 -9.35
CA LYS A 63 7.21 14.20 -8.30
C LYS A 63 7.17 12.83 -7.64
N LEU A 64 8.24 12.06 -7.74
CA LEU A 64 8.39 10.77 -7.10
C LEU A 64 9.03 10.95 -5.72
N HIS A 65 8.34 10.48 -4.69
CA HIS A 65 8.81 10.46 -3.31
C HIS A 65 9.57 9.17 -3.04
N LEU A 66 10.80 9.31 -2.54
CA LEU A 66 11.77 8.23 -2.32
C LEU A 66 12.17 8.23 -0.83
N PRO A 67 11.45 7.48 0.02
CA PRO A 67 11.79 7.36 1.44
C PRO A 67 13.24 6.93 1.67
N ARG A 68 13.92 7.55 2.63
CA ARG A 68 15.29 7.16 3.02
C ARG A 68 15.30 6.00 4.01
N SER A 69 14.19 5.80 4.73
CA SER A 69 14.02 4.71 5.69
C SER A 69 12.57 4.27 5.79
N TYR A 70 12.35 3.18 6.55
CA TYR A 70 11.03 2.63 6.84
C TYR A 70 10.13 3.70 7.45
N LEU A 71 8.95 3.91 6.84
CA LEU A 71 8.02 4.99 7.17
C LEU A 71 8.62 6.40 7.01
N ALA A 72 9.63 6.56 6.15
CA ALA A 72 10.30 7.83 5.87
C ALA A 72 10.75 8.59 7.13
N LYS A 73 11.17 7.87 8.19
CA LYS A 73 11.56 8.48 9.48
C LYS A 73 12.74 9.42 9.37
N ASP A 74 13.66 9.11 8.45
CA ASP A 74 14.86 9.92 8.16
C ASP A 74 14.64 10.87 6.96
N GLY A 75 13.38 11.06 6.58
CA GLY A 75 12.95 11.87 5.45
C GLY A 75 12.84 11.09 4.15
N GLU A 76 12.65 11.85 3.08
CA GLU A 76 12.49 11.36 1.72
C GLU A 76 13.22 12.29 0.74
N ASP A 77 13.74 11.72 -0.34
CA ASP A 77 14.16 12.48 -1.50
C ASP A 77 12.97 12.66 -2.44
N VAL A 78 12.89 13.80 -3.13
CA VAL A 78 11.84 14.07 -4.11
C VAL A 78 12.49 14.30 -5.46
N GLN A 79 12.20 13.41 -6.41
CA GLN A 79 12.74 13.48 -7.77
C GLN A 79 11.64 13.82 -8.77
N THR A 80 11.93 14.71 -9.72
CA THR A 80 10.99 14.97 -10.83
C THR A 80 11.16 13.89 -11.87
N VAL A 81 10.08 13.18 -12.19
CA VAL A 81 10.00 12.19 -13.27
C VAL A 81 9.17 12.74 -14.42
N TYR A 82 9.54 12.36 -15.64
CA TYR A 82 8.92 12.87 -16.86
C TYR A 82 8.06 11.79 -17.52
N PRO A 83 7.10 12.18 -18.39
CA PRO A 83 6.37 11.22 -19.21
C PRO A 83 7.31 10.28 -19.95
N GLY A 84 7.00 8.98 -19.93
CA GLY A 84 7.82 7.93 -20.53
C GLY A 84 8.86 7.30 -19.59
N THR A 85 9.13 7.88 -18.41
CA THR A 85 10.02 7.25 -17.41
C THR A 85 9.40 5.96 -16.88
N ASP A 86 10.17 4.87 -16.84
CA ASP A 86 9.80 3.63 -16.15
C ASP A 86 10.16 3.72 -14.67
N LEU A 87 9.16 3.86 -13.80
CA LEU A 87 9.37 4.01 -12.36
C LEU A 87 10.04 2.80 -11.74
N ASN A 88 9.73 1.58 -12.18
CA ASN A 88 10.30 0.38 -11.58
C ASN A 88 11.82 0.38 -11.75
N GLN A 89 12.29 0.64 -12.98
CA GLN A 89 13.72 0.74 -13.26
C GLN A 89 14.38 1.92 -12.54
N PHE A 90 13.73 3.09 -12.55
CA PHE A 90 14.24 4.28 -11.88
C PHE A 90 14.42 4.04 -10.38
N VAL A 91 13.41 3.48 -9.72
CA VAL A 91 13.42 3.19 -8.28
C VAL A 91 14.45 2.13 -7.94
N HIS A 92 14.51 1.04 -8.71
CA HIS A 92 15.54 0.02 -8.53
C HIS A 92 16.94 0.66 -8.60
N GLN A 93 17.23 1.43 -9.64
CA GLN A 93 18.52 2.09 -9.80
C GLN A 93 18.84 3.06 -8.67
N TYR A 94 17.89 3.91 -8.27
CA TYR A 94 18.06 4.85 -7.17
C TYR A 94 18.46 4.11 -5.88
N TYR A 95 17.75 3.06 -5.51
CA TYR A 95 18.01 2.35 -4.26
C TYR A 95 19.22 1.42 -4.30
N LEU A 96 19.59 0.92 -5.47
CA LEU A 96 20.76 0.06 -5.67
C LEU A 96 22.03 0.86 -5.97
N GLU A 97 21.92 2.19 -6.10
CA GLU A 97 23.06 3.08 -6.20
C GLU A 97 23.99 2.87 -5.01
N LYS A 98 25.25 2.57 -5.31
CA LYS A 98 26.30 2.46 -4.30
C LYS A 98 26.63 3.87 -3.83
N ILE A 99 26.56 4.08 -2.52
CA ILE A 99 26.97 5.33 -1.92
C ILE A 99 28.40 5.18 -1.41
N ASP A 100 29.19 6.24 -1.52
CA ASP A 100 30.47 6.32 -0.81
C ASP A 100 30.17 6.38 0.70
N PRO A 101 30.63 5.40 1.51
CA PRO A 101 30.41 5.41 2.95
C PRO A 101 30.92 6.70 3.63
N GLN A 102 31.92 7.39 3.06
CA GLN A 102 32.42 8.65 3.61
C GLN A 102 31.53 9.85 3.31
N SER A 103 30.63 9.73 2.34
CA SER A 103 29.75 10.82 1.91
C SER A 103 28.47 10.96 2.75
N VAL A 104 28.18 9.99 3.62
CA VAL A 104 26.95 9.96 4.42
C VAL A 104 27.21 9.77 5.92
N PRO A 105 26.52 10.51 6.80
CA PRO A 105 26.80 10.53 8.24
C PRO A 105 26.25 9.31 9.03
N TRP A 106 25.58 8.37 8.37
CA TRP A 106 24.90 7.23 9.00
C TRP A 106 25.70 5.92 8.85
N VAL A 107 25.55 5.03 9.82
CA VAL A 107 26.27 3.74 9.91
C VAL A 107 25.54 2.66 9.11
N ASN A 108 26.24 2.03 8.14
CA ASN A 108 25.72 0.92 7.33
C ASN A 108 25.44 -0.34 8.17
N PHE A 109 24.45 -1.13 7.78
CA PHE A 109 24.23 -2.48 8.32
C PHE A 109 24.86 -3.55 7.40
N VAL A 110 25.29 -4.65 8.02
CA VAL A 110 26.12 -5.70 7.36
C VAL A 110 25.26 -6.63 6.52
N HIS A 111 25.55 -6.77 5.21
CA HIS A 111 25.04 -7.84 4.34
C HIS A 111 26.12 -8.91 4.09
N ALA A 112 25.71 -10.14 3.78
CA ALA A 112 26.58 -11.32 3.63
C ALA A 112 27.60 -11.24 2.47
N ASP A 113 27.47 -10.28 1.55
CA ASP A 113 28.20 -10.23 0.27
C ASP A 113 29.19 -9.04 0.18
N ASN A 114 29.73 -8.61 1.32
CA ASN A 114 30.51 -7.38 1.59
C ASN A 114 29.65 -6.18 2.05
N VAL A 115 30.25 -5.34 2.90
CA VAL A 115 29.63 -4.10 3.43
C VAL A 115 29.69 -3.03 2.35
N VAL A 116 28.67 -2.98 1.49
CA VAL A 116 28.50 -1.93 0.48
C VAL A 116 27.31 -1.10 0.87
N ALA A 117 27.55 0.15 1.26
CA ALA A 117 26.52 1.13 1.57
C ALA A 117 25.54 1.29 0.39
N ARG A 118 24.27 0.99 0.62
CA ARG A 118 23.20 1.26 -0.35
C ARG A 118 22.10 2.11 0.27
N ARG A 119 21.38 2.86 -0.58
CA ARG A 119 20.28 3.75 -0.12
C ARG A 119 19.12 3.00 0.55
N HIS A 120 18.96 1.70 0.31
CA HIS A 120 17.78 0.96 0.79
C HIS A 120 17.97 0.13 2.06
N GLU A 121 19.15 0.14 2.69
CA GLU A 121 19.40 -0.67 3.90
C GLU A 121 18.43 -0.35 5.05
N PHE A 122 17.79 0.82 5.02
CA PHE A 122 16.90 1.30 6.08
C PHE A 122 15.41 1.17 5.76
N LEU A 123 15.03 0.62 4.61
CA LEU A 123 13.61 0.50 4.21
C LEU A 123 12.87 -0.65 4.90
N GLY A 124 13.62 -1.57 5.51
CA GLY A 124 13.12 -2.76 6.17
C GLY A 124 13.99 -3.98 5.86
N PRO A 125 13.78 -5.10 6.57
CA PRO A 125 14.50 -6.36 6.36
C PRO A 125 14.21 -7.08 5.04
N ASP A 126 13.01 -6.94 4.44
CA ASP A 126 12.71 -7.50 3.10
C ASP A 126 11.82 -6.52 2.31
N PRO A 127 12.37 -5.37 1.85
CA PRO A 127 11.60 -4.33 1.19
C PRO A 127 11.22 -4.76 -0.23
N ARG A 128 9.91 -4.71 -0.50
CA ARG A 128 9.31 -5.03 -1.80
C ARG A 128 8.42 -3.88 -2.27
N ILE A 129 8.35 -3.70 -3.58
CA ILE A 129 7.50 -2.69 -4.21
C ILE A 129 6.22 -3.37 -4.66
N ALA A 130 5.10 -2.99 -4.02
CA ALA A 130 3.76 -3.46 -4.35
C ALA A 130 3.07 -2.59 -5.41
N GLY A 131 3.64 -1.42 -5.72
CA GLY A 131 3.15 -0.52 -6.76
C GLY A 131 3.38 0.95 -6.42
N TYR A 132 2.57 1.81 -7.03
CA TYR A 132 2.65 3.26 -6.87
C TYR A 132 1.27 3.85 -6.61
N GLU A 133 1.25 4.92 -5.83
CA GLU A 133 0.08 5.74 -5.57
C GLU A 133 0.30 7.12 -6.16
N ILE A 134 -0.69 7.64 -6.88
CA ILE A 134 -0.64 8.98 -7.44
C ILE A 134 -1.69 9.81 -6.73
N ASP A 135 -1.26 10.85 -6.01
CA ASP A 135 -2.19 11.74 -5.32
C ASP A 135 -2.87 12.72 -6.29
N GLY A 136 -3.84 13.49 -5.77
CA GLY A 136 -4.55 14.51 -6.55
C GLY A 136 -3.65 15.64 -7.08
N GLY A 137 -2.43 15.79 -6.55
CA GLY A 137 -1.42 16.74 -7.00
C GLY A 137 -0.47 16.19 -8.06
N GLY A 138 -0.61 14.91 -8.44
CA GLY A 138 0.29 14.22 -9.36
C GLY A 138 1.63 13.81 -8.74
N ASN A 139 1.75 13.85 -7.41
CA ASN A 139 2.89 13.27 -6.69
C ASN A 139 2.73 11.75 -6.66
N VAL A 140 3.84 11.04 -6.80
CA VAL A 140 3.90 9.60 -6.83
C VAL A 140 4.58 9.10 -5.56
N PHE A 141 3.90 8.24 -4.83
CA PHE A 141 4.42 7.56 -3.66
C PHE A 141 4.59 6.07 -3.94
N ILE A 142 5.67 5.48 -3.43
CA ILE A 142 5.91 4.05 -3.55
C ILE A 142 5.07 3.32 -2.50
N ARG A 143 4.29 2.32 -2.95
CA ARG A 143 3.63 1.38 -2.05
C ARG A 143 4.59 0.25 -1.73
N TRP A 144 5.05 0.22 -0.50
CA TRP A 144 5.96 -0.78 0.03
C TRP A 144 5.20 -1.94 0.68
N TRP A 145 5.76 -3.13 0.54
CA TRP A 145 5.47 -4.32 1.32
C TRP A 145 6.78 -4.83 1.92
N ASP A 146 6.84 -5.05 3.23
CA ASP A 146 7.98 -5.74 3.84
C ASP A 146 7.63 -7.21 4.09
N GLY A 147 8.36 -8.13 3.44
CA GLY A 147 8.09 -9.56 3.51
C GLY A 147 8.35 -10.19 4.87
N PHE A 148 9.24 -9.63 5.67
CA PHE A 148 9.60 -10.15 6.99
C PHE A 148 8.69 -9.57 8.08
N LEU A 149 8.43 -8.26 8.06
CA LEU A 149 7.52 -7.58 8.98
C LEU A 149 6.04 -7.82 8.64
N SER A 150 5.74 -8.28 7.42
CA SER A 150 4.37 -8.41 6.89
C SER A 150 3.59 -7.10 6.94
N ASP A 151 4.27 -5.98 6.70
CA ASP A 151 3.74 -4.62 6.83
C ASP A 151 3.61 -3.93 5.46
N GLN A 152 2.58 -3.10 5.34
CA GLN A 152 2.28 -2.27 4.16
C GLN A 152 2.44 -0.80 4.51
N TRP A 153 3.21 -0.06 3.72
CA TRP A 153 3.44 1.36 3.98
C TRP A 153 3.72 2.20 2.73
N SER A 154 3.51 3.51 2.83
CA SER A 154 3.72 4.50 1.77
C SER A 154 4.02 5.84 2.46
N GLY A 155 5.16 6.46 2.10
CA GLY A 155 5.64 7.65 2.80
C GLY A 155 5.80 7.41 4.31
N THR A 156 5.11 8.20 5.13
CA THR A 156 5.16 8.12 6.60
C THR A 156 4.06 7.26 7.23
N GLN A 157 3.20 6.67 6.41
CA GLN A 157 1.98 6.00 6.89
C GLN A 157 1.98 4.52 6.53
N LYS A 158 1.45 3.70 7.44
CA LYS A 158 1.00 2.37 7.10
C LYS A 158 -0.32 2.49 6.35
N TRP A 159 -0.45 1.78 5.24
CA TRP A 159 -1.72 1.65 4.55
C TRP A 159 -2.27 0.25 4.78
N LYS A 160 -3.59 0.13 4.76
CA LYS A 160 -4.29 -1.15 4.81
C LYS A 160 -5.15 -1.25 3.57
N LEU A 161 -5.14 -2.43 2.96
CA LEU A 161 -6.12 -2.72 1.93
C LEU A 161 -7.49 -2.77 2.60
N GLU A 162 -8.40 -1.95 2.12
CA GLU A 162 -9.79 -1.95 2.54
C GLU A 162 -10.65 -2.39 1.36
N VAL A 163 -11.67 -3.19 1.65
CA VAL A 163 -12.70 -3.53 0.67
C VAL A 163 -14.03 -2.93 1.10
N VAL A 164 -14.72 -2.36 0.12
CA VAL A 164 -16.06 -1.78 0.26
C VAL A 164 -17.03 -2.54 -0.62
N TRP A 165 -18.27 -2.65 -0.19
CA TRP A 165 -19.31 -3.22 -1.04
C TRP A 165 -19.71 -2.18 -2.07
N ASP A 166 -19.70 -2.57 -3.34
CA ASP A 166 -20.20 -1.79 -4.46
C ASP A 166 -21.58 -2.34 -4.84
N ASP A 167 -22.61 -1.53 -4.64
CA ASP A 167 -23.99 -1.91 -4.95
C ASP A 167 -24.25 -2.00 -6.46
N GLU A 168 -23.48 -1.30 -7.30
CA GLU A 168 -23.63 -1.36 -8.76
C GLU A 168 -23.01 -2.64 -9.32
N ALA A 169 -21.83 -3.01 -8.80
CA ALA A 169 -21.14 -4.24 -9.18
C ALA A 169 -21.68 -5.49 -8.45
N ASP A 170 -22.54 -5.31 -7.45
CA ASP A 170 -22.99 -6.35 -6.50
C ASP A 170 -21.81 -7.19 -5.97
N ALA A 171 -20.70 -6.50 -5.66
CA ALA A 171 -19.42 -7.12 -5.33
C ALA A 171 -18.62 -6.29 -4.33
N TRP A 172 -17.75 -6.97 -3.58
CA TRP A 172 -16.72 -6.29 -2.80
C TRP A 172 -15.60 -5.82 -3.73
N VAL A 173 -15.32 -4.52 -3.71
CA VAL A 173 -14.25 -3.90 -4.49
C VAL A 173 -13.17 -3.32 -3.57
N GLU A 174 -11.94 -3.21 -4.08
CA GLU A 174 -10.91 -2.49 -3.35
C GLU A 174 -11.28 -1.01 -3.24
N LYS A 175 -11.19 -0.45 -2.03
CA LYS A 175 -11.32 0.98 -1.83
C LYS A 175 -10.08 1.68 -2.36
N THR A 176 -10.16 2.23 -3.56
CA THR A 176 -9.17 3.18 -4.07
C THR A 176 -9.31 4.49 -3.28
N GLY A 177 -8.32 4.76 -2.43
CA GLY A 177 -8.16 6.04 -1.73
C GLY A 177 -7.66 7.15 -2.64
#